data_AF-A0AAU4ZAY9-F1
#
_entry.id   AF-A0AAU4ZAY9-F1
#
_cell.length_a   1.000
_cell.length_b   1.000
_cell.length_c   1.000
_cell.angle_alpha   90.00
_cell.angle_beta   90.00
_cell.angle_gamma   90.00
#
_symmetry.space_group_name_H-M   'P 1'
#
loop_
_entity.id
_entity.type
_entity.pdbx_description
1 polymer ?
#
loop_
_entity_poly.entity_id
_entity_poly.type
_entity_poly.pdbx_seq_one_letter_code
_entity_poly.pdbx_strand_id
1 'polypeptide(L)'
;MTESDPAALAAFIGNQRAEHHVPHRLACRVLGVSESWFYKWRGKPMTTREVRRGKLAEAIKQIFEGSGGTYGSPKVWIRLLREGWRVSVNTVAKILAELGLAGRKIRRRRGLTRPGKRAAAPDFVRRDFTADAPDQVWARRHDGDRHW
;
A
#
# COMPACT_ATOMS: atom_id res chain seq x y z
N MET A 1 -17.27 7.30 -2.15
CA MET A 1 -17.68 8.33 -3.12
C MET A 1 -16.47 8.63 -3.98
N THR A 2 -16.45 8.09 -5.19
CA THR A 2 -15.36 8.26 -6.15
C THR A 2 -15.28 9.73 -6.52
N GLU A 3 -14.17 10.36 -6.19
CA GLU A 3 -13.81 11.72 -6.61
C GLU A 3 -13.51 11.64 -8.12
N SER A 4 -14.57 11.71 -8.94
CA SER A 4 -14.44 11.67 -10.40
C SER A 4 -13.65 12.89 -10.85
N ASP A 5 -12.57 12.66 -11.61
CA ASP A 5 -11.76 13.72 -12.21
C ASP A 5 -12.68 14.69 -12.98
N PRO A 6 -12.71 15.99 -12.63
CA PRO A 6 -13.58 16.97 -13.29
C PRO A 6 -13.33 17.06 -14.80
N ALA A 7 -12.11 16.76 -15.27
CA ALA A 7 -11.81 16.68 -16.69
C ALA A 7 -12.48 15.46 -17.34
N ALA A 8 -12.43 14.29 -16.69
CA ALA A 8 -13.10 13.08 -17.16
C ALA A 8 -14.63 13.23 -17.17
N LEU A 9 -15.21 13.88 -16.16
CA LEU A 9 -16.65 14.15 -16.12
C LEU A 9 -17.08 15.14 -17.22
N ALA A 10 -16.28 16.18 -17.49
CA ALA A 10 -16.54 17.09 -18.61
C ALA A 10 -16.40 16.40 -19.97
N ALA A 11 -15.41 15.51 -20.14
CA ALA A 11 -15.25 14.71 -21.34
C ALA A 11 -16.45 13.77 -21.56
N PHE A 12 -16.91 13.09 -20.49
CA PHE A 12 -18.09 12.23 -20.54
C PHE A 12 -19.33 12.98 -21.01
N ILE A 13 -19.62 14.15 -20.45
CA ILE A 13 -20.77 14.99 -20.87
C ILE A 13 -20.65 15.40 -22.35
N GLY A 14 -19.43 15.70 -22.81
CA GLY A 14 -19.17 15.97 -24.22
C GLY A 14 -19.43 14.75 -25.12
N ASN A 15 -19.04 13.55 -24.66
CA ASN A 15 -19.19 12.31 -25.41
C ASN A 15 -20.66 11.89 -25.56
N GLN A 16 -21.48 12.10 -24.53
CA GLN A 16 -22.93 11.83 -24.58
C GLN A 16 -23.63 12.61 -25.71
N ARG A 17 -23.15 13.82 -26.03
CA ARG A 17 -23.64 14.59 -27.18
C ARG A 17 -23.21 13.98 -28.51
N ALA A 18 -21.98 13.47 -28.60
CA ALA A 18 -21.41 12.92 -29.82
C ALA A 18 -21.96 11.53 -30.16
N GLU A 19 -22.10 10.65 -29.16
CA GLU A 19 -22.51 9.25 -29.35
C GLU A 19 -24.02 9.05 -29.31
N HIS A 20 -24.72 9.81 -28.47
CA HIS A 20 -26.13 9.57 -28.15
C HIS A 20 -27.03 10.77 -28.46
N HIS A 21 -26.50 11.84 -29.07
CA HIS A 21 -27.21 13.08 -29.37
C HIS A 21 -27.89 13.73 -28.15
N VAL A 22 -27.42 13.42 -26.95
CA VAL A 22 -27.97 13.96 -25.70
C VAL A 22 -27.55 15.43 -25.55
N PRO A 23 -28.49 16.38 -25.37
CA PRO A 23 -28.13 17.76 -25.11
C PRO A 23 -27.33 17.91 -23.81
N HIS A 24 -26.28 18.76 -23.80
CA HIS A 24 -25.44 18.96 -22.61
C HIS A 24 -26.26 19.35 -21.38
N ARG A 25 -27.30 20.16 -21.55
CA ARG A 25 -28.24 20.55 -20.48
C ARG A 25 -28.87 19.33 -19.79
N LEU A 26 -29.29 18.33 -20.57
CA LEU A 26 -29.90 17.11 -20.03
C LEU A 26 -28.86 16.27 -19.30
N ALA A 27 -27.69 16.05 -19.90
CA ALA A 27 -26.59 15.32 -19.27
C ALA A 27 -26.13 15.99 -17.96
N CYS A 28 -25.97 17.32 -17.95
CA CYS A 28 -25.60 18.08 -16.76
C CYS A 28 -26.65 17.93 -15.66
N ARG A 29 -27.95 18.02 -16.00
CA ARG A 29 -29.05 17.85 -15.05
C ARG A 29 -29.08 16.45 -14.44
N VAL A 30 -28.91 15.41 -15.26
CA VAL A 30 -28.88 14.01 -14.79
C VAL A 30 -27.69 13.75 -13.86
N LEU A 31 -26.52 14.34 -14.16
CA LEU A 31 -25.30 14.20 -13.36
C LEU A 31 -25.22 15.17 -12.17
N GLY A 32 -26.21 16.05 -11.99
CA GLY A 32 -26.25 17.03 -10.89
C GLY A 32 -25.20 18.14 -10.98
N VAL A 33 -24.67 18.45 -12.16
CA VAL A 33 -23.70 19.53 -12.39
C VAL A 33 -24.33 20.71 -13.12
N SER A 34 -23.82 21.92 -12.92
CA SER A 34 -24.29 23.10 -13.66
C SER A 34 -23.71 23.15 -15.08
N GLU A 35 -24.46 23.72 -16.02
CA GLU A 35 -23.95 23.96 -17.38
C GLU A 35 -22.70 24.86 -17.36
N SER A 36 -22.67 25.87 -16.48
CA SER A 36 -21.53 26.76 -16.30
C SER A 36 -20.28 26.02 -15.81
N TRP A 37 -20.44 25.02 -14.95
CA TRP A 37 -19.36 24.14 -14.52
C TRP A 37 -18.82 23.33 -15.70
N PHE A 38 -19.71 22.73 -16.50
CA PHE A 38 -19.32 21.96 -17.69
C PHE A 38 -18.48 22.81 -18.64
N TYR A 39 -18.95 24.00 -19.03
CA TYR A 39 -18.20 24.87 -19.94
C TYR A 39 -16.89 25.39 -19.34
N LYS A 40 -16.81 25.56 -18.02
CA LYS A 40 -15.57 25.94 -17.32
C LYS A 40 -14.50 24.84 -17.35
N TRP A 41 -14.92 23.57 -17.30
CA TRP A 41 -14.03 22.42 -17.26
C TRP A 41 -13.79 21.76 -18.62
N ARG A 42 -14.67 22.02 -19.59
CA ARG A 42 -14.55 21.51 -20.96
C ARG A 42 -13.27 22.05 -21.62
N GLY A 43 -12.34 21.15 -21.90
CA GLY A 43 -11.08 21.49 -22.56
C GLY A 43 -10.08 22.23 -21.69
N LYS A 44 -10.30 22.31 -20.37
CA LYS A 44 -9.34 22.92 -19.46
C LYS A 44 -8.10 22.03 -19.37
N PRO A 45 -6.91 22.51 -19.78
CA PRO A 45 -5.69 21.72 -19.67
C PRO A 45 -5.34 21.51 -18.19
N MET A 46 -4.77 20.36 -17.87
CA MET A 46 -4.21 20.11 -16.54
C MET A 46 -3.15 21.17 -16.24
N THR A 47 -3.26 21.77 -15.06
CA THR A 47 -2.25 22.73 -14.58
C THR A 47 -0.91 22.02 -14.36
N THR A 48 0.19 22.75 -14.45
CA THR A 48 1.55 22.22 -14.17
C THR A 48 1.63 21.50 -12.82
N ARG A 49 0.86 21.97 -11.83
CA ARG A 49 0.76 21.37 -10.50
C ARG A 49 0.06 20.02 -10.52
N GLU A 50 -1.05 19.89 -11.24
CA GLU A 50 -1.80 18.63 -11.39
C GLU A 50 -0.96 17.61 -12.16
N VAL A 51 -0.29 18.03 -13.25
CA VAL A 51 0.64 17.16 -13.99
C VAL A 51 1.77 16.67 -13.09
N ARG A 52 2.39 17.57 -12.31
CA ARG A 52 3.46 17.18 -11.38
C ARG A 52 2.94 16.23 -10.30
N ARG A 53 1.72 16.44 -9.79
CA ARG A 53 1.10 15.55 -8.80
C ARG A 53 0.83 14.16 -9.39
N GLY A 54 0.34 14.08 -10.62
CA GLY A 54 0.14 12.80 -11.32
C GLY A 54 1.46 12.04 -11.50
N LYS A 55 2.52 12.72 -11.97
CA LYS A 55 3.86 12.12 -12.08
C LYS A 55 4.40 11.63 -10.74
N LEU A 56 4.19 12.40 -9.67
CA LEU A 56 4.59 12.01 -8.32
C LEU A 56 3.81 10.78 -7.82
N ALA A 57 2.50 10.73 -8.06
CA ALA A 57 1.66 9.58 -7.69
C ALA A 57 2.09 8.31 -8.41
N GLU A 58 2.43 8.40 -9.69
CA GLU A 58 2.95 7.28 -10.47
C GLU A 58 4.30 6.79 -9.93
N ALA A 59 5.24 7.70 -9.65
CA ALA A 59 6.52 7.33 -9.04
C ALA A 59 6.35 6.66 -7.67
N ILE A 60 5.44 7.17 -6.83
CA ILE A 60 5.10 6.56 -5.54
C ILE A 60 4.60 5.12 -5.72
N LYS A 61 3.70 4.91 -6.68
CA LYS A 61 3.12 3.59 -6.98
C LYS A 61 4.20 2.60 -7.43
N GLN A 62 5.07 3.00 -8.36
CA GLN A 62 6.19 2.18 -8.84
C GLN A 62 7.15 1.78 -7.71
N ILE A 63 7.51 2.72 -6.83
CA ILE A 63 8.38 2.44 -5.68
C ILE A 63 7.69 1.49 -4.69
N PHE A 64 6.38 1.67 -4.46
CA PHE A 64 5.60 0.82 -3.56
C PHE A 64 5.51 -0.61 -4.09
N GLU A 65 5.14 -0.78 -5.35
CA GLU A 65 5.02 -2.08 -6.02
C GLU A 65 6.38 -2.79 -6.12
N GLY A 66 7.44 -2.07 -6.48
CA GLY A 66 8.81 -2.60 -6.49
C GLY A 66 9.32 -3.04 -5.11
N SER A 67 8.70 -2.58 -4.02
CA SER A 67 8.99 -3.03 -2.65
C SER A 67 8.14 -4.23 -2.18
N GLY A 68 7.25 -4.74 -3.03
CA GLY A 68 6.26 -5.76 -2.68
C GLY A 68 5.24 -5.28 -1.65
N GLY A 69 4.90 -3.98 -1.66
CA GLY A 69 3.94 -3.37 -0.73
C GLY A 69 4.42 -3.24 0.72
N THR A 70 5.73 -3.39 0.96
CA THR A 70 6.30 -3.32 2.30
C THR A 70 6.56 -1.86 2.73
N TYR A 71 6.80 -0.96 1.77
CA TYR A 71 7.23 0.41 2.09
C TYR A 71 6.06 1.32 2.45
N GLY A 72 6.16 1.98 3.61
CA GLY A 72 5.29 3.10 3.98
C GLY A 72 5.87 4.45 3.54
N SER A 73 5.17 5.54 3.87
CA SER A 73 5.55 6.91 3.47
C SER A 73 7.01 7.28 3.74
N PRO A 74 7.68 6.91 4.86
CA PRO A 74 9.06 7.31 5.09
C PRO A 74 10.04 6.62 4.12
N LYS A 75 9.82 5.33 3.82
CA LYS A 75 10.70 4.56 2.93
C LYS A 75 10.51 4.94 1.47
N VAL A 76 9.26 5.18 1.06
CA VAL A 76 8.95 5.69 -0.27
C VAL A 76 9.58 7.07 -0.46
N TRP A 77 9.45 7.95 0.53
CA TRP A 77 10.06 9.29 0.49
C TRP A 77 11.59 9.26 0.34
N ILE A 78 12.29 8.37 1.05
CA ILE A 78 13.75 8.20 0.90
C ILE A 78 14.12 7.79 -0.54
N ARG A 79 13.33 6.93 -1.19
CA ARG A 79 13.57 6.53 -2.58
C ARG A 79 13.32 7.69 -3.55
N LEU A 80 12.22 8.42 -3.36
CA LEU A 80 11.92 9.61 -4.15
C LEU A 80 13.01 10.68 -4.04
N LEU A 81 13.55 10.91 -2.84
CA LEU A 81 14.69 11.83 -2.66
C LEU A 81 15.93 11.41 -3.45
N ARG A 82 16.25 10.11 -3.48
CA ARG A 82 17.37 9.56 -4.25
C ARG A 82 17.17 9.69 -5.76
N GLU A 83 15.91 9.67 -6.21
CA GLU A 83 15.51 9.94 -7.59
C GLU A 83 15.43 11.44 -7.92
N GLY A 84 15.77 12.33 -6.97
CA GLY A 84 15.83 13.77 -7.17
C GLY A 84 14.53 14.54 -6.90
N TRP A 85 13.49 13.87 -6.38
CA TRP A 85 12.23 14.52 -6.05
C TRP A 85 12.34 15.39 -4.80
N ARG A 86 11.86 16.63 -4.90
CA ARG A 86 11.71 17.54 -3.74
C ARG A 86 10.27 17.55 -3.27
N VAL A 87 9.95 16.69 -2.30
CA VAL A 87 8.61 16.54 -1.69
C VAL A 87 8.74 16.24 -0.19
N SER A 88 7.71 16.56 0.59
CA SER A 88 7.67 16.22 2.01
C SER A 88 7.12 14.81 2.23
N VAL A 89 7.50 14.19 3.35
CA VAL A 89 6.96 12.88 3.76
C VAL A 89 5.43 12.93 3.89
N ASN A 90 4.86 14.04 4.36
CA ASN A 90 3.42 14.21 4.52
C ASN A 90 2.69 14.22 3.17
N THR A 91 3.28 14.81 2.13
CA THR A 91 2.73 14.75 0.78
C THR A 91 2.71 13.31 0.25
N VAL A 92 3.79 12.56 0.47
CA VAL A 92 3.87 11.14 0.11
C VAL A 92 2.82 10.33 0.87
N ALA A 93 2.63 10.59 2.17
CA ALA A 93 1.63 9.93 2.99
C ALA A 93 0.19 10.18 2.50
N LYS A 94 -0.13 11.43 2.13
CA LYS A 94 -1.43 11.79 1.55
C LYS A 94 -1.69 11.04 0.24
N ILE A 95 -0.72 11.04 -0.67
CA ILE A 95 -0.86 10.35 -1.96
C ILE A 95 -0.99 8.84 -1.78
N LEU A 96 -0.19 8.22 -0.89
CA LEU A 96 -0.35 6.81 -0.56
C LEU A 96 -1.76 6.50 -0.04
N ALA A 97 -2.31 7.34 0.85
CA ALA A 97 -3.66 7.18 1.37
C ALA A 97 -4.74 7.34 0.28
N GLU A 98 -4.60 8.34 -0.60
CA GLU A 98 -5.49 8.55 -1.76
C GLU A 98 -5.49 7.36 -2.72
N LEU A 99 -4.33 6.71 -2.90
CA LEU A 99 -4.19 5.50 -3.71
C LEU A 99 -4.61 4.21 -2.97
N GLY A 100 -5.00 4.29 -1.70
CA GLY A 100 -5.32 3.12 -0.88
C GLY A 100 -4.12 2.23 -0.56
N LEU A 101 -2.90 2.74 -0.71
CA LEU A 101 -1.65 2.00 -0.49
C LEU A 101 -1.15 2.21 0.94
N ALA A 102 -0.98 1.12 1.67
CA ALA A 102 -0.45 1.14 3.02
C ALA A 102 0.75 0.19 3.13
N GLY A 103 1.88 0.71 3.61
CA GLY A 103 3.06 -0.11 3.87
C GLY A 103 2.78 -1.14 4.98
N ARG A 104 3.30 -2.35 4.79
CA ARG A 104 3.15 -3.44 5.78
C ARG A 104 3.73 -3.04 7.15
N LYS A 105 2.87 -3.01 8.17
CA LYS A 105 3.28 -2.80 9.55
C LYS A 105 3.93 -4.08 10.09
N ILE A 106 5.23 -4.03 10.43
CA ILE A 106 5.89 -5.14 11.12
C ILE A 106 5.24 -5.29 12.50
N ARG A 107 4.70 -6.48 12.79
CA ARG A 107 4.15 -6.79 14.11
C ARG A 107 5.31 -6.94 15.10
N ARG A 108 5.53 -5.93 15.94
CA ARG A 108 6.52 -6.01 17.01
C ARG A 108 6.08 -7.12 17.98
N ARG A 109 6.86 -8.21 18.09
CA ARG A 109 6.60 -9.24 19.11
C ARG A 109 6.73 -8.57 20.48
N ARG A 110 5.61 -8.47 21.21
CA ARG A 110 5.60 -8.03 22.61
C ARG A 110 5.94 -9.25 23.46
N GLY A 111 7.23 -9.45 23.72
CA GLY A 111 7.68 -10.47 24.66
C GLY A 111 9.17 -10.73 24.55
N LEU A 112 9.91 -10.40 25.61
CA LEU A 112 11.01 -11.25 26.05
C LEU A 112 10.40 -12.63 26.27
N THR A 113 11.05 -13.69 25.81
CA THR A 113 10.66 -15.08 26.07
C THR A 113 10.36 -15.25 27.55
N ARG A 114 9.11 -15.10 27.97
CA ARG A 114 8.66 -15.46 29.31
C ARG A 114 8.53 -16.97 29.26
N PRO A 115 9.18 -17.73 30.17
CA PRO A 115 8.92 -19.14 30.31
C PRO A 115 7.41 -19.34 30.38
N GLY A 116 6.84 -20.05 29.41
CA GLY A 116 5.42 -20.36 29.45
C GLY A 116 5.14 -21.18 30.71
N LYS A 117 3.90 -21.17 31.22
CA LYS A 117 3.46 -22.05 32.33
C LYS A 117 3.50 -23.55 31.96
N ARG A 118 3.89 -23.90 30.74
CA ARG A 118 4.06 -25.28 30.32
C ARG A 118 5.27 -25.85 31.07
N ALA A 119 5.08 -27.05 31.63
CA ALA A 119 6.19 -27.81 32.17
C ALA A 119 7.31 -27.88 31.12
N ALA A 120 8.56 -27.70 31.57
CA ALA A 120 9.71 -27.93 30.73
C ALA A 120 9.63 -29.37 30.17
N ALA A 121 10.09 -29.56 28.93
CA ALA A 121 10.19 -30.91 28.38
C ALA A 121 11.08 -31.77 29.30
N PRO A 122 10.74 -33.05 29.52
CA PRO A 122 11.53 -33.95 30.34
C PRO A 122 12.97 -34.04 29.81
N ASP A 123 13.95 -33.87 30.69
CA ASP A 123 15.35 -34.05 30.37
C ASP A 123 15.73 -35.53 30.50
N PHE A 124 15.56 -36.27 29.41
CA PHE A 124 15.84 -37.71 29.37
C PHE A 124 17.33 -38.03 29.54
N VAL A 125 18.20 -37.06 29.24
CA VAL A 125 19.66 -37.26 29.30
C VAL A 125 20.24 -36.71 30.60
N ARG A 126 19.42 -36.08 31.46
CA ARG A 126 19.82 -35.51 32.76
C ARG A 126 21.08 -34.62 32.67
N ARG A 127 21.26 -33.93 31.54
CA ARG A 127 22.44 -33.12 31.20
C ARG A 127 23.77 -33.88 31.12
N ASP A 128 23.74 -35.21 31.00
CA ASP A 128 24.93 -36.00 30.71
C ASP A 128 25.08 -36.16 29.19
N PHE A 129 26.04 -35.46 28.61
CA PHE A 129 26.31 -35.53 27.17
C PHE A 129 27.50 -36.43 26.84
N THR A 130 27.95 -37.23 27.82
CA THR A 130 29.03 -38.20 27.64
C THR A 130 28.55 -39.33 26.75
N ALA A 131 29.30 -39.62 25.70
CA ALA A 131 29.03 -40.72 24.78
C ALA A 131 30.35 -41.34 24.33
N ASP A 132 30.41 -42.68 24.31
CA ASP A 132 31.62 -43.42 23.92
C ASP A 132 31.83 -43.45 22.41
N ALA A 133 30.80 -43.11 21.62
CA ALA A 133 30.85 -43.01 20.16
C ALA A 133 29.86 -41.94 19.64
N PRO A 134 30.07 -41.43 18.40
CA PRO A 134 29.08 -40.60 17.72
C PRO A 134 27.70 -41.28 17.65
N ASP A 135 26.64 -40.49 17.52
CA ASP A 135 25.26 -40.97 17.33
C ASP A 135 24.65 -41.77 18.49
N GLN A 136 25.21 -41.69 19.71
CA GLN A 136 24.63 -42.34 20.90
C GLN A 136 23.76 -41.43 21.77
N VAL A 137 24.02 -40.13 21.78
CA VAL A 137 23.26 -39.14 22.55
C VAL A 137 22.81 -38.01 21.64
N TRP A 138 21.49 -37.81 21.55
CA TRP A 138 20.88 -36.82 20.68
C TRP A 138 20.00 -35.87 21.49
N ALA A 139 20.38 -34.60 21.55
CA ALA A 139 19.50 -33.56 22.07
C ALA A 139 18.47 -33.18 20.99
N ARG A 140 17.27 -33.76 21.05
CA ARG A 140 16.19 -33.37 20.13
C ARG A 140 15.71 -31.97 20.50
N ARG A 141 15.89 -31.01 19.58
CA ARG A 141 15.13 -29.75 19.63
C ARG A 141 13.67 -30.13 19.41
N HIS A 142 12.83 -29.96 20.43
CA HIS A 142 11.43 -30.39 20.41
C HIS A 142 10.64 -29.53 19.40
N ASP A 143 10.64 -29.93 18.13
CA ASP A 143 9.55 -29.64 17.20
C ASP A 143 8.51 -30.75 17.38
N GLY A 144 7.25 -30.33 17.54
CA GLY A 144 6.13 -31.18 17.90
C GLY A 144 5.95 -32.40 16.98
N ASP A 145 5.29 -33.40 17.56
CA ASP A 145 4.69 -34.58 16.94
C ASP A 145 5.62 -35.75 16.60
N ARG A 146 5.66 -36.71 17.53
CA ARG A 146 5.07 -38.06 17.34
C ARG A 146 5.27 -38.90 18.59
N HIS A 147 4.17 -39.50 19.06
CA HIS A 147 4.16 -40.60 20.03
C HIS A 147 4.83 -41.83 19.41
N TRP A 148 5.76 -42.45 20.13
CA TRP A 148 5.81 -43.88 20.48
C TRP A 148 6.58 -44.02 21.79
#